data_AF-A0A4V1ZB63-F1
#
_entry.id   AF-A0A4V1ZB63-F1
#
_cell.length_a   1.000
_cell.length_b   1.000
_cell.length_c   1.000
_cell.angle_alpha   90.00
_cell.angle_beta   90.00
_cell.angle_gamma   90.00
#
_symmetry.space_group_name_H-M   'P 1'
#
loop_
_entity.id
_entity.type
_entity.pdbx_description
1 polymer ?
#
loop_
_entity_poly.entity_id
_entity_poly.type
_entity_poly.pdbx_seq_one_letter_code
_entity_poly.pdbx_strand_id
1 'polypeptide(L)'
;MPKSDTLSQQIQQELRQQLQAVGSLSDSCQEIVTEQLTACLPLLLSLQPTRVSGWQDKLYHGAHLIIDFRNDCQLTVAEYCPAKDAAPDAADTRIFIHRRGTLQSYLACHHTKLEAALQRTLPTLAAGLAAMS
;
A
#
# COMPACT_ATOMS: atom_id res chain seq x y z
N MET A 1 -6.51 -8.46 -23.63
CA MET A 1 -6.40 -7.70 -22.38
C MET A 1 -5.24 -8.23 -21.52
N PRO A 2 -3.95 -7.96 -21.84
CA PRO A 2 -2.82 -8.51 -21.07
C PRO A 2 -2.23 -7.56 -20.01
N LYS A 3 -2.52 -6.24 -20.06
CA LYS A 3 -1.84 -5.25 -19.20
C LYS A 3 -2.28 -5.26 -17.73
N SER A 4 -3.53 -5.60 -17.45
CA SER A 4 -4.07 -5.65 -16.09
C SER A 4 -3.43 -6.77 -15.27
N ASP A 5 -3.22 -7.92 -15.90
CA ASP A 5 -2.60 -9.09 -15.26
C ASP A 5 -1.13 -8.82 -14.94
N THR A 6 -0.41 -8.13 -15.85
CA THR A 6 0.98 -7.73 -15.59
C THR A 6 1.10 -6.76 -14.42
N LEU A 7 0.23 -5.73 -14.33
CA LEU A 7 0.26 -4.78 -13.21
C LEU A 7 -0.11 -5.44 -11.88
N SER A 8 -1.09 -6.35 -11.89
CA SER A 8 -1.44 -7.15 -10.71
C SER A 8 -0.23 -7.93 -10.18
N GLN A 9 0.47 -8.63 -11.09
CA GLN A 9 1.68 -9.38 -10.76
C GLN A 9 2.80 -8.47 -10.25
N GLN A 10 2.98 -7.28 -10.83
CA GLN A 10 3.97 -6.31 -10.37
C GLN A 10 3.68 -5.82 -8.94
N ILE A 11 2.42 -5.46 -8.63
CA ILE A 11 2.03 -5.04 -7.28
C ILE A 11 2.31 -6.15 -6.27
N GLN A 12 1.88 -7.38 -6.56
CA GLN A 12 2.07 -8.51 -5.64
C GLN A 12 3.55 -8.87 -5.48
N GLN A 13 4.32 -8.85 -6.57
CA GLN A 13 5.75 -9.17 -6.55
C GLN A 13 6.53 -8.12 -5.75
N GLU A 14 6.28 -6.83 -6.01
CA GLU A 14 6.96 -5.74 -5.31
C GLU A 14 6.64 -5.78 -3.81
N LEU A 15 5.36 -5.95 -3.45
CA LEU A 15 4.96 -6.10 -2.04
C LEU A 15 5.73 -7.24 -1.37
N ARG A 16 5.72 -8.43 -1.97
CA ARG A 16 6.40 -9.61 -1.40
C ARG A 16 7.90 -9.35 -1.24
N GLN A 17 8.54 -8.73 -2.23
CA GLN A 17 9.96 -8.41 -2.16
C GLN A 17 10.28 -7.46 -1.01
N GLN A 18 9.48 -6.42 -0.80
CA GLN A 18 9.72 -5.47 0.29
C GLN A 18 9.42 -6.07 1.66
N LEU A 19 8.32 -6.82 1.80
CA LEU A 19 7.98 -7.47 3.07
C LEU A 19 9.03 -8.50 3.49
N GLN A 20 9.51 -9.34 2.56
CA GLN A 20 10.52 -10.36 2.86
C GLN A 20 11.89 -9.76 3.17
N ALA A 21 12.25 -8.66 2.50
CA ALA A 21 13.55 -8.03 2.70
C ALA A 21 13.66 -7.33 4.06
N VAL A 22 12.54 -6.95 4.66
CA VAL A 22 12.49 -6.47 6.03
C VAL A 22 12.41 -7.68 6.97
N GLY A 23 13.57 -8.29 7.23
CA GLY A 23 13.70 -9.53 8.02
C GLY A 23 13.24 -9.43 9.49
N SER A 24 12.79 -8.26 9.94
CA SER A 24 12.20 -8.03 11.26
C SER A 24 10.67 -8.10 11.28
N LEU A 25 9.99 -8.10 10.12
CA LEU A 25 8.54 -8.30 10.05
C LEU A 25 8.23 -9.79 10.30
N SER A 26 7.29 -10.08 11.19
CA SER A 26 6.85 -11.46 11.43
C SER A 26 6.19 -12.05 10.19
N ASP A 27 6.38 -13.36 9.95
CA ASP A 27 5.76 -14.07 8.81
C ASP A 27 4.24 -13.88 8.79
N SER A 28 3.59 -13.93 9.97
CA SER A 28 2.15 -13.70 10.09
C SER A 28 1.73 -12.30 9.64
N CYS A 29 2.52 -11.26 9.95
CA CYS A 29 2.23 -9.91 9.46
C CYS A 29 2.37 -9.86 7.94
N GLN A 30 3.45 -10.46 7.38
CA GLN A 30 3.67 -10.49 5.94
C GLN A 30 2.50 -11.17 5.20
N GLU A 31 1.98 -12.28 5.73
CA GLU A 31 0.81 -13.00 5.20
C GLU A 31 -0.45 -12.14 5.25
N ILE A 32 -0.78 -11.55 6.41
CA ILE A 32 -1.98 -10.73 6.59
C ILE A 32 -1.94 -9.51 5.67
N VAL A 33 -0.82 -8.77 5.62
CA VAL A 33 -0.68 -7.61 4.72
C VAL A 33 -0.86 -8.04 3.27
N THR A 34 -0.24 -9.15 2.86
CA THR A 34 -0.35 -9.68 1.49
C THR A 34 -1.79 -10.03 1.13
N GLU A 35 -2.51 -10.69 2.02
CA GLU A 35 -3.92 -11.05 1.83
C GLU A 35 -4.80 -9.81 1.71
N GLN A 36 -4.70 -8.88 2.66
CA GLN A 36 -5.50 -7.65 2.72
C GLN A 36 -5.28 -6.75 1.50
N LEU A 37 -4.02 -6.61 1.05
CA LEU A 37 -3.73 -5.86 -0.17
C LEU A 37 -4.23 -6.58 -1.43
N THR A 38 -4.09 -7.92 -1.47
CA THR A 38 -4.57 -8.73 -2.60
C THR A 38 -6.08 -8.56 -2.78
N ALA A 39 -6.85 -8.51 -1.68
CA ALA A 39 -8.28 -8.22 -1.73
C ALA A 39 -8.60 -6.83 -2.32
N CYS A 40 -7.70 -5.86 -2.17
CA CYS A 40 -7.84 -4.50 -2.74
C CYS A 40 -7.34 -4.36 -4.19
N LEU A 41 -6.71 -5.37 -4.78
CA LEU A 41 -6.16 -5.27 -6.14
C LEU A 41 -7.18 -4.85 -7.19
N PRO A 42 -8.43 -5.38 -7.23
CA PRO A 42 -9.42 -4.93 -8.22
C PRO A 42 -9.69 -3.43 -8.14
N LEU A 43 -9.76 -2.87 -6.93
CA LEU A 43 -9.98 -1.44 -6.70
C LEU A 43 -8.75 -0.63 -7.13
N LEU A 44 -7.54 -1.06 -6.75
CA LEU A 44 -6.29 -0.41 -7.17
C LEU A 44 -6.15 -0.38 -8.69
N LEU A 45 -6.41 -1.50 -9.36
CA LEU A 45 -6.33 -1.63 -10.82
C LEU A 45 -7.39 -0.77 -11.53
N SER A 46 -8.57 -0.56 -10.92
CA SER A 46 -9.61 0.32 -11.45
C SER A 46 -9.15 1.78 -11.58
N LEU A 47 -8.17 2.19 -10.76
CA LEU A 47 -7.58 3.54 -10.79
C LEU A 47 -6.46 3.69 -11.84
N GLN A 48 -6.22 2.65 -12.65
CA GLN A 48 -5.25 2.64 -13.74
C GLN A 48 -3.83 3.03 -13.29
N PRO A 49 -3.19 2.23 -12.41
CA PRO A 49 -1.84 2.49 -11.96
C PRO A 49 -0.87 2.49 -13.15
N THR A 50 0.12 3.38 -13.09
CA THR A 50 1.10 3.60 -14.16
C THR A 50 2.46 3.02 -13.81
N ARG A 51 2.81 3.01 -12.52
CA ARG A 51 4.09 2.48 -12.03
C ARG A 51 3.91 1.90 -10.63
N VAL A 52 4.67 0.84 -10.36
CA VAL A 52 4.80 0.21 -9.05
C VAL A 52 6.28 0.26 -8.68
N SER A 53 6.58 0.56 -7.43
CA SER A 53 7.93 0.48 -6.87
C SER A 53 7.86 0.27 -5.37
N GLY A 54 8.98 -0.13 -4.77
CA GLY A 54 9.08 -0.32 -3.33
C GLY A 54 10.37 0.23 -2.78
N TRP A 55 10.38 0.47 -1.47
CA TRP A 55 11.59 0.83 -0.74
C TRP A 55 11.52 0.31 0.69
N GLN A 56 12.68 0.28 1.35
CA GLN A 56 12.82 -0.19 2.72
C GLN A 56 13.28 0.92 3.63
N ASP A 57 12.57 1.08 4.73
CA ASP A 57 13.03 1.91 5.83
C ASP A 57 13.92 1.06 6.76
N LYS A 58 15.24 1.21 6.61
CA LYS A 58 16.21 0.49 7.45
C LYS A 58 16.24 0.99 8.89
N LEU A 59 15.77 2.21 9.15
CA LEU A 59 15.79 2.80 10.50
C LEU A 59 14.61 2.32 11.32
N TYR A 60 13.43 2.25 10.70
CA TYR A 60 12.20 1.86 11.35
C TYR A 60 11.75 0.44 10.99
N HIS A 61 12.59 -0.31 10.27
CA HIS A 61 12.28 -1.67 9.86
C HIS A 61 10.94 -1.74 9.10
N GLY A 62 10.78 -0.84 8.12
CA GLY A 62 9.55 -0.65 7.39
C GLY A 62 9.63 -1.14 5.95
N ALA A 63 8.57 -1.79 5.47
CA ALA A 63 8.40 -2.13 4.06
C ALA A 63 7.43 -1.14 3.41
N HIS A 64 7.78 -0.60 2.25
CA HIS A 64 6.94 0.36 1.54
C HIS A 64 6.60 -0.13 0.15
N LEU A 65 5.32 -0.04 -0.19
CA LEU A 65 4.80 -0.18 -1.53
C LEU A 65 4.34 1.20 -2.03
N ILE A 66 4.85 1.61 -3.19
CA ILE A 66 4.51 2.86 -3.87
C ILE A 66 3.83 2.52 -5.19
N ILE A 67 2.64 3.07 -5.39
CA ILE A 67 1.87 2.94 -6.63
C ILE A 67 1.62 4.35 -7.18
N ASP A 68 2.16 4.63 -8.35
CA ASP A 68 1.88 5.87 -9.08
C ASP A 68 0.67 5.66 -9.99
N PHE A 69 -0.13 6.71 -10.11
CA PHE A 69 -1.29 6.81 -10.99
C PHE A 69 -1.10 8.01 -11.94
N ARG A 70 -2.06 8.23 -12.83
CA ARG A 70 -2.07 9.43 -13.67
C ARG A 70 -2.23 10.71 -12.82
N ASN A 71 -1.95 11.87 -13.43
CA ASN A 71 -2.11 13.21 -12.82
C ASN A 71 -1.26 13.44 -11.56
N ASP A 72 -0.05 12.89 -11.53
CA ASP A 72 0.93 13.01 -10.44
C ASP A 72 0.37 12.55 -9.08
N CYS A 73 -0.50 11.54 -9.12
CA CYS A 73 -1.11 10.95 -7.95
C CYS A 73 -0.32 9.71 -7.53
N GLN A 74 -0.09 9.54 -6.24
CA GLN A 74 0.68 8.43 -5.68
C GLN A 74 0.02 7.90 -4.40
N LEU A 75 -0.03 6.58 -4.28
CA LEU A 75 -0.35 5.87 -3.04
C LEU A 75 0.94 5.28 -2.48
N THR A 76 1.16 5.45 -1.18
CA THR A 76 2.21 4.74 -0.44
C THR A 76 1.56 3.96 0.68
N VAL A 77 1.80 2.65 0.73
CA VAL A 77 1.47 1.79 1.86
C VAL A 77 2.78 1.45 2.55
N ALA A 78 2.89 1.78 3.82
CA ALA A 78 4.09 1.58 4.63
C ALA A 78 3.77 0.72 5.84
N GLU A 79 4.45 -0.41 5.98
CA GLU A 79 4.22 -1.40 7.02
C GLU A 79 5.41 -1.48 7.96
N TYR A 80 5.15 -1.35 9.26
CA TYR A 80 6.12 -1.30 10.34
C TYR A 80 5.69 -2.26 11.45
N CYS A 81 5.40 -3.52 11.11
CA CYS A 81 4.95 -4.49 12.09
C CYS A 81 5.97 -4.59 13.22
N PRO A 82 5.54 -4.33 14.46
CA PRO A 82 6.45 -4.25 15.57
C PRO A 82 6.93 -5.66 15.98
N ALA A 83 8.02 -5.70 16.73
CA ALA A 83 8.50 -6.94 17.35
C ALA A 83 7.40 -7.56 18.23
N LYS A 84 7.52 -8.87 18.53
CA LYS A 84 6.54 -9.71 19.26
C LYS A 84 5.92 -9.11 20.54
N ASP A 85 6.53 -8.06 21.10
CA ASP A 85 6.15 -7.45 22.39
C ASP A 85 5.37 -6.13 22.26
N ALA A 86 5.07 -5.65 21.05
CA ALA A 86 4.26 -4.44 20.92
C ALA A 86 2.77 -4.67 21.13
N ALA A 87 2.10 -3.61 21.56
CA ALA A 87 0.66 -3.62 21.78
C ALA A 87 -0.06 -4.04 20.49
N PRO A 88 -1.03 -4.99 20.56
CA PRO A 88 -1.75 -5.51 19.40
C PRO A 88 -2.61 -4.46 18.67
N ASP A 89 -2.78 -3.26 19.24
CA ASP A 89 -3.52 -2.15 18.65
C ASP A 89 -2.62 -1.01 18.14
N ALA A 90 -1.30 -1.18 18.15
CA ALA A 90 -0.39 -0.19 17.60
C ALA A 90 -0.60 -0.07 16.08
N ALA A 91 -0.75 1.16 15.59
CA ALA A 91 -0.84 1.38 14.15
C ALA A 91 0.52 1.11 13.50
N ASP A 92 0.61 -0.02 12.80
CA ASP A 92 1.79 -0.50 12.10
C ASP A 92 1.70 -0.30 10.59
N THR A 93 0.51 -0.06 10.07
CA THR A 93 0.28 0.34 8.68
C THR A 93 0.05 1.84 8.58
N ARG A 94 0.72 2.48 7.62
CA ARG A 94 0.50 3.88 7.25
C ARG A 94 0.23 3.98 5.76
N ILE A 95 -0.85 4.66 5.42
CA ILE A 95 -1.29 4.89 4.05
C ILE A 95 -1.18 6.38 3.78
N PHE A 96 -0.41 6.74 2.74
CA PHE A 96 -0.23 8.10 2.28
C PHE A 96 -0.77 8.24 0.87
N ILE A 97 -1.46 9.34 0.62
CA ILE A 97 -1.85 9.74 -0.73
C ILE A 97 -1.20 11.08 -1.02
N HIS A 98 -0.35 11.11 -2.04
CA HIS A 98 0.26 12.34 -2.55
C HIS A 98 -0.36 12.72 -3.89
N ARG A 99 -0.43 14.03 -4.14
CA ARG A 99 -0.79 14.61 -5.43
C ARG A 99 0.15 15.76 -5.75
N ARG A 100 0.82 15.73 -6.90
CA ARG A 100 1.83 16.73 -7.30
C ARG A 100 2.86 16.98 -6.19
N GLY A 101 3.30 15.90 -5.54
CA GLY A 101 4.24 15.93 -4.41
C GLY A 101 3.67 16.43 -3.08
N THR A 102 2.38 16.80 -3.00
CA THR A 102 1.74 17.28 -1.75
C THR A 102 0.92 16.16 -1.11
N LEU A 103 1.10 15.94 0.19
CA LEU A 103 0.27 15.00 0.95
C LEU A 103 -1.19 15.48 0.98
N GLN A 104 -2.11 14.66 0.47
CA GLN A 104 -3.54 14.94 0.42
C GLN A 104 -4.30 14.22 1.53
N SER A 105 -3.91 12.97 1.81
CA SER A 105 -4.55 12.14 2.83
C SER A 105 -3.53 11.27 3.52
N TYR A 106 -3.74 11.06 4.80
CA TYR A 106 -2.97 10.18 5.66
C TYR A 106 -3.92 9.36 6.52
N LEU A 107 -3.66 8.06 6.60
CA LEU A 107 -4.37 7.16 7.49
C LEU A 107 -3.38 6.19 8.12
N ALA A 108 -3.48 6.02 9.43
CA ALA A 108 -2.80 4.96 10.14
C ALA A 108 -3.82 3.90 10.55
N CYS A 109 -3.46 2.62 10.39
CA CYS A 109 -4.27 1.51 10.84
C CYS A 109 -3.39 0.36 11.31
N HIS A 110 -4.01 -0.65 11.90
CA HIS A 110 -3.37 -1.94 12.10
C HIS A 110 -3.40 -2.73 10.77
N HIS A 111 -2.40 -3.56 10.49
CA HIS A 111 -2.28 -4.34 9.26
C HIS A 111 -3.48 -5.25 8.98
N THR A 112 -4.15 -5.73 10.03
CA THR A 112 -5.43 -6.49 9.92
C THR A 112 -6.61 -5.65 9.42
N LYS A 113 -6.45 -4.34 9.28
CA LYS A 113 -7.46 -3.39 8.81
C LYS A 113 -7.06 -2.70 7.50
N LEU A 114 -5.96 -3.13 6.86
CA LEU A 114 -5.45 -2.53 5.63
C LEU A 114 -6.50 -2.53 4.51
N GLU A 115 -7.25 -3.62 4.30
CA GLU A 115 -8.27 -3.68 3.25
C GLU A 115 -9.35 -2.62 3.48
N ALA A 116 -9.93 -2.59 4.68
CA ALA A 116 -10.97 -1.63 5.04
C ALA A 116 -10.46 -0.17 4.97
N ALA A 117 -9.20 0.06 5.32
CA ALA A 117 -8.55 1.36 5.22
C ALA A 117 -8.40 1.81 3.76
N LEU A 118 -7.95 0.92 2.87
CA LEU A 118 -7.84 1.20 1.43
C LEU A 118 -9.21 1.40 0.78
N GLN A 119 -10.20 0.55 1.09
CA GLN A 119 -11.57 0.68 0.58
C GLN A 119 -12.21 2.02 0.95
N ARG A 120 -11.88 2.58 2.12
CA ARG A 120 -12.34 3.92 2.52
C ARG A 120 -11.60 5.06 1.81
N THR A 121 -10.31 4.89 1.55
CA THR A 121 -9.43 5.99 1.13
C THR A 121 -9.37 6.11 -0.40
N LEU A 122 -9.35 4.98 -1.12
CA LEU A 122 -9.23 4.94 -2.58
C LEU A 122 -10.42 5.57 -3.35
N PRO A 123 -11.69 5.50 -2.90
CA PRO A 123 -12.77 6.21 -3.57
C PRO A 123 -12.61 7.74 -3.54
N THR A 124 -12.04 8.29 -2.45
CA THR A 124 -11.71 9.72 -2.35
C THR A 124 -10.65 10.10 -3.38
N LEU A 125 -9.69 9.20 -3.61
CA LEU A 125 -8.69 9.34 -4.66
C LEU A 125 -9.31 9.31 -6.06
N ALA A 126 -10.21 8.35 -6.30
CA ALA A 126 -10.91 8.19 -7.57
C ALA A 126 -11.71 9.45 -7.95
N ALA A 127 -12.43 10.03 -6.99
CA ALA A 127 -13.17 11.27 -7.21
C ALA A 127 -12.25 12.43 -7.58
N GLY A 128 -11.08 12.53 -6.92
CA GLY A 128 -10.06 13.54 -7.23
C GLY A 128 -9.42 13.37 -8.63
N LEU A 129 -9.31 12.14 -9.12
CA LEU A 129 -8.81 11.84 -10.47
C LEU A 129 -9.86 12.13 -11.55
N ALA A 130 -11.13 11.79 -11.30
CA ALA A 130 -12.23 11.97 -12.25
C ALA A 130 -12.59 13.44 -12.47
N ALA A 131 -12.50 14.29 -11.44
CA ALA A 131 -12.78 15.73 -11.53
C ALA A 131 -11.77 16.51 -12.41
N MET A 132 -10.77 15.84 -12.98
CA MET A 132 -9.71 16.43 -13.81
C MET A 132 -9.63 15.86 -15.22
N SER A 133 -10.47 14.88 -15.54
CA SER A 133 -10.58 14.26 -16.88
C SER A 133 -11.58 15.04 -17.72
#